data_AF-H1Z0X4-F1
#
_entry.id   AF-H1Z0X4-F1
#
_cell.length_a   1.000
_cell.length_b   1.000
_cell.length_c   1.000
_cell.angle_alpha   90.00
_cell.angle_beta   90.00
_cell.angle_gamma   90.00
#
_symmetry.space_group_name_H-M   'P 1'
#
loop_
_entity.id
_entity.type
_entity.pdbx_description
1 polymer ?
#
loop_
_entity_poly.entity_id
_entity_poly.type
_entity_poly.pdbx_seq_one_letter_code
_entity_poly.pdbx_strand_id
1 'polypeptide(L)'
;MSEQNFPPKITTSDGSFIMSPKNDYAFRLLFGDEKNKEVTISFLSALLNIPVEDINIKDPSVLKQAFADKSRIFEIRMFLASGGQADVEVWLGNDPAIKERVVPSLYNMTFSQFFSGERSGSVKKSLSLVILDCNASQAEEMHTTYRLYDCENDIELSDSMEVHLFELPKLKSDGEQNKKSPEVLWLMFLNAATEEELRMAAEAEPKVAKAYDLLLEMSDDGENRRLYEESISP
;
A
#
# COMPACT_ATOMS: atom_id res chain seq x y z
N MET A 1 7.17 25.65 3.33
CA MET A 1 6.21 25.16 2.31
C MET A 1 6.94 24.07 1.55
N SER A 2 6.71 22.81 1.91
CA SER A 2 7.15 21.69 1.08
C SER A 2 6.40 21.81 -0.25
N GLU A 3 7.11 21.83 -1.36
CA GLU A 3 6.49 21.59 -2.67
C GLU A 3 5.73 20.27 -2.53
N GLN A 4 4.40 20.29 -2.70
CA GLN A 4 3.67 19.06 -2.91
C GLN A 4 4.22 18.48 -4.21
N ASN A 5 5.09 17.48 -4.09
CA ASN A 5 5.49 16.65 -5.21
C ASN A 5 4.23 15.95 -5.70
N PHE A 6 3.56 16.57 -6.65
CA PHE A 6 2.51 15.89 -7.39
C PHE A 6 3.15 14.71 -8.11
N PRO A 7 2.49 13.54 -8.10
CA PRO A 7 3.00 12.41 -8.85
C PRO A 7 3.19 12.82 -10.32
N PRO A 8 4.30 12.38 -10.95
CA PRO A 8 4.63 12.76 -12.31
C PRO A 8 3.51 12.37 -13.27
N LYS A 9 3.30 13.17 -14.32
CA LYS A 9 2.41 12.81 -15.41
C LYS A 9 3.10 11.73 -16.24
N ILE A 10 2.54 10.52 -16.26
CA ILE A 10 3.05 9.41 -17.05
C ILE A 10 2.31 9.39 -18.39
N THR A 11 3.05 9.19 -19.47
CA THR A 11 2.48 9.04 -20.82
C THR A 11 3.09 7.86 -21.52
N THR A 12 2.30 7.16 -22.32
CA THR A 12 2.76 6.11 -23.23
C THR A 12 3.62 6.69 -24.36
N SER A 13 4.33 5.82 -25.07
CA SER A 13 5.06 6.16 -26.30
C SER A 13 4.19 6.81 -27.41
N ASP A 14 2.88 6.54 -27.44
CA ASP A 14 1.93 7.17 -28.37
C ASP A 14 1.28 8.46 -27.82
N GLY A 15 1.63 8.87 -26.60
CA GLY A 15 1.16 10.09 -25.95
C GLY A 15 -0.12 9.93 -25.13
N SER A 16 -0.66 8.72 -25.01
CA SER A 16 -1.77 8.40 -24.12
C SER A 16 -1.39 8.61 -22.66
N PHE A 17 -2.36 9.02 -21.84
CA PHE A 17 -2.13 9.33 -20.42
C PHE A 17 -2.19 8.06 -19.57
N ILE A 18 -1.29 7.95 -18.59
CA ILE A 18 -1.32 6.92 -17.56
C ILE A 18 -1.37 7.61 -16.19
N MET A 19 -2.32 7.20 -15.35
CA MET A 19 -2.35 7.61 -13.95
C MET A 19 -1.12 7.09 -13.21
N SER A 20 -0.48 7.92 -12.40
CA SER A 20 0.58 7.42 -11.52
C SER A 20 -0.03 6.53 -10.44
N PRO A 21 0.42 5.28 -10.27
CA PRO A 21 -0.09 4.40 -9.20
C PRO A 21 0.24 4.93 -7.80
N LYS A 22 1.26 5.80 -7.66
CA LYS A 22 1.58 6.55 -6.43
C LYS A 22 0.53 7.61 -6.04
N ASN A 23 -0.39 7.96 -6.94
CA ASN A 23 -1.47 8.87 -6.61
C ASN A 23 -2.52 8.12 -5.77
N ASP A 24 -3.01 8.76 -4.71
CA ASP A 24 -3.97 8.18 -3.77
C ASP A 24 -5.28 7.70 -4.44
N TYR A 25 -5.80 8.44 -5.43
CA TYR A 25 -6.97 8.01 -6.19
C TYR A 25 -6.67 6.77 -7.04
N ALA A 26 -5.59 6.81 -7.83
CA ALA A 26 -5.20 5.68 -8.67
C ALA A 26 -4.89 4.43 -7.84
N PHE A 27 -4.20 4.59 -6.71
CA PHE A 27 -3.92 3.52 -5.76
C PHE A 27 -5.21 2.87 -5.26
N ARG A 28 -6.18 3.68 -4.82
CA ARG A 28 -7.47 3.14 -4.35
C ARG A 28 -8.26 2.50 -5.46
N LEU A 29 -8.30 3.08 -6.66
CA LEU A 29 -9.00 2.49 -7.80
C LEU A 29 -8.41 1.12 -8.17
N LEU A 30 -7.08 0.99 -8.10
CA LEU A 30 -6.38 -0.24 -8.45
C LEU A 30 -6.49 -1.31 -7.36
N PHE A 31 -6.24 -0.96 -6.10
CA PHE A 31 -6.14 -1.93 -4.99
C PHE A 31 -7.41 -2.03 -4.12
N GLY A 32 -8.32 -1.07 -4.25
CA GLY A 32 -9.51 -0.91 -3.40
C GLY A 32 -10.83 -1.36 -4.02
N ASP A 33 -10.82 -1.80 -5.28
CA ASP A 33 -11.99 -2.40 -5.92
C ASP A 33 -11.96 -3.93 -5.76
N GLU A 34 -13.08 -4.50 -5.27
CA GLU A 34 -13.30 -5.95 -5.16
C GLU A 34 -13.08 -6.69 -6.50
N LYS A 35 -13.34 -6.03 -7.64
CA LYS A 35 -13.06 -6.60 -8.97
C LYS A 35 -11.57 -6.86 -9.20
N ASN A 36 -10.71 -6.12 -8.51
CA ASN A 36 -9.26 -6.19 -8.63
C ASN A 36 -8.61 -6.97 -7.48
N LYS A 37 -9.39 -7.66 -6.65
CA LYS A 37 -8.89 -8.28 -5.40
C LYS A 37 -7.66 -9.16 -5.57
N GLU A 38 -7.50 -9.83 -6.71
CA GLU A 38 -6.32 -10.66 -7.00
C GLU A 38 -5.01 -9.85 -7.05
N VAL A 39 -5.08 -8.62 -7.59
CA VAL A 39 -3.96 -7.67 -7.61
C VAL A 39 -3.62 -7.25 -6.18
N THR A 40 -4.64 -6.92 -5.39
CA THR A 40 -4.47 -6.54 -3.97
C THR A 40 -3.90 -7.68 -3.13
N ILE A 41 -4.40 -8.91 -3.30
CA ILE A 41 -3.86 -10.12 -2.65
C ILE A 41 -2.38 -10.29 -2.99
N SER A 42 -2.02 -10.15 -4.27
CA SER A 42 -0.64 -10.28 -4.72
C SER A 42 0.26 -9.20 -4.11
N PHE A 43 -0.20 -7.95 -4.12
CA PHE A 43 0.52 -6.81 -3.58
C PHE A 43 0.79 -7.00 -2.08
N LEU A 44 -0.26 -7.25 -1.29
CA LEU A 44 -0.14 -7.47 0.15
C LEU A 44 0.75 -8.69 0.47
N SER A 45 0.59 -9.78 -0.28
CA SER A 45 1.42 -10.98 -0.07
C SER A 45 2.90 -10.69 -0.30
N ALA A 46 3.23 -9.87 -1.30
CA ALA A 46 4.59 -9.49 -1.61
C ALA A 46 5.19 -8.56 -0.55
N LEU A 47 4.47 -7.49 -0.17
CA LEU A 47 4.98 -6.48 0.77
C LEU A 47 5.06 -7.00 2.21
N LEU A 48 4.14 -7.87 2.62
CA LEU A 48 4.16 -8.42 3.98
C LEU A 48 4.98 -9.71 4.06
N ASN A 49 5.35 -10.30 2.91
CA ASN A 49 5.94 -11.64 2.81
C ASN A 49 5.07 -12.70 3.54
N ILE A 50 3.76 -12.58 3.41
CA ILE A 50 2.76 -13.47 4.02
C ILE A 50 1.87 -14.01 2.90
N PRO A 51 1.71 -15.34 2.76
CA PRO A 51 0.77 -15.90 1.78
C PRO A 51 -0.69 -15.55 2.12
N VAL A 52 -1.32 -14.71 1.30
CA VAL A 52 -2.74 -14.34 1.40
C VAL A 52 -3.56 -15.18 0.43
N GLU A 53 -4.63 -15.81 0.92
CA GLU A 53 -5.55 -16.63 0.14
C GLU A 53 -6.73 -15.82 -0.38
N ASP A 54 -7.31 -14.97 0.46
CA ASP A 54 -8.41 -14.08 0.09
C ASP A 54 -8.38 -12.79 0.91
N ILE A 55 -9.16 -11.80 0.48
CA ILE A 55 -9.34 -10.54 1.22
C ILE A 55 -10.81 -10.14 1.26
N ASN A 56 -11.15 -9.29 2.22
CA ASN A 56 -12.40 -8.55 2.28
C ASN A 56 -12.08 -7.08 2.53
N ILE A 57 -12.44 -6.20 1.60
CA ILE A 57 -12.24 -4.76 1.71
C ILE A 57 -13.36 -4.19 2.59
N LYS A 58 -12.99 -3.62 3.76
CA LYS A 58 -13.97 -3.26 4.79
C LYS A 58 -14.80 -2.02 4.43
N ASP A 59 -14.25 -1.08 3.68
CA ASP A 59 -14.98 0.10 3.21
C ASP A 59 -14.80 0.34 1.68
N PRO A 60 -15.59 -0.35 0.84
CA PRO A 60 -15.60 -0.10 -0.60
C PRO A 60 -16.16 1.29 -0.97
N SER A 61 -16.82 1.99 -0.03
CA SER A 61 -17.43 3.29 -0.30
C SER A 61 -16.40 4.42 -0.41
N VAL A 62 -15.16 4.19 0.02
CA VAL A 62 -14.03 5.11 -0.14
C VAL A 62 -13.75 5.42 -1.62
N LEU A 63 -14.07 4.49 -2.54
CA LEU A 63 -13.99 4.74 -3.98
C LEU A 63 -14.98 5.81 -4.48
N LYS A 64 -16.07 6.06 -3.74
CA LYS A 64 -17.18 6.93 -4.15
C LYS A 64 -17.26 8.24 -3.37
N GLN A 65 -16.50 8.39 -2.28
CA GLN A 65 -16.52 9.61 -1.47
C GLN A 65 -15.50 10.61 -2.01
N ALA A 66 -15.98 11.82 -2.30
CA ALA A 66 -15.17 12.93 -2.79
C ALA A 66 -13.98 13.22 -1.87
N PHE A 67 -12.87 13.59 -2.52
CA PHE A 67 -11.49 13.88 -2.09
C PHE A 67 -11.26 14.81 -0.88
N ALA A 68 -12.30 15.16 -0.13
CA ALA A 68 -12.24 16.16 0.92
C ALA A 68 -11.49 15.70 2.18
N ASP A 69 -11.37 14.39 2.40
CA ASP A 69 -10.71 13.84 3.59
C ASP A 69 -9.42 13.12 3.20
N LYS A 70 -8.33 13.89 3.07
CA LYS A 70 -6.95 13.46 2.73
C LYS A 70 -6.30 12.54 3.79
N SER A 71 -7.11 11.86 4.61
CA SER A 71 -6.68 11.15 5.82
C SER A 71 -7.04 9.66 5.82
N ARG A 72 -7.51 9.11 4.68
CA ARG A 72 -8.26 7.86 4.73
C ARG A 72 -7.46 6.62 4.35
N ILE A 73 -7.36 5.80 5.39
CA ILE A 73 -6.86 4.45 5.50
C ILE A 73 -7.62 3.52 4.58
N PHE A 74 -6.90 2.62 3.91
CA PHE A 74 -7.50 1.49 3.23
C PHE A 74 -7.49 0.27 4.19
N GLU A 75 -8.63 -0.08 4.76
CA GLU A 75 -8.74 -1.21 5.68
C GLU A 75 -9.20 -2.49 4.98
N ILE A 76 -8.43 -3.56 5.18
CA ILE A 76 -8.64 -4.86 4.54
C ILE A 76 -8.57 -5.94 5.61
N ARG A 77 -9.47 -6.89 5.55
CA ARG A 77 -9.31 -8.17 6.26
C ARG A 77 -8.68 -9.18 5.32
N MET A 78 -7.53 -9.72 5.69
CA MET A 78 -6.85 -10.79 4.95
C MET A 78 -7.17 -12.14 5.57
N PHE A 79 -7.38 -13.13 4.70
CA PHE A 79 -7.46 -14.54 5.04
C PHE A 79 -6.16 -15.20 4.56
N LEU A 80 -5.40 -15.74 5.51
CA LEU A 80 -4.06 -16.26 5.26
C LEU A 80 -4.15 -17.73 4.83
N ALA A 81 -3.24 -18.17 3.96
CA ALA A 81 -3.19 -19.57 3.51
C ALA A 81 -2.90 -20.57 4.66
N SER A 82 -2.42 -20.08 5.81
CA SER A 82 -2.27 -20.85 7.04
C SER A 82 -3.58 -21.13 7.77
N GLY A 83 -4.71 -20.59 7.30
CA GLY A 83 -6.02 -20.64 7.95
C GLY A 83 -6.25 -19.51 8.96
N GLY A 84 -5.27 -18.61 9.14
CA GLY A 84 -5.37 -17.44 10.01
C GLY A 84 -6.03 -16.23 9.34
N GLN A 85 -6.20 -15.16 10.12
CA GLN A 85 -6.68 -13.87 9.61
C GLN A 85 -5.77 -12.76 10.12
N ALA A 86 -5.64 -11.71 9.33
CA ALA A 86 -5.00 -10.47 9.75
C ALA A 86 -5.81 -9.28 9.24
N ASP A 87 -5.99 -8.26 10.06
CA ASP A 87 -6.52 -6.98 9.60
C ASP A 87 -5.34 -6.09 9.23
N VAL A 88 -5.37 -5.53 8.01
CA VAL A 88 -4.33 -4.61 7.52
C VAL A 88 -4.95 -3.25 7.20
N GLU A 89 -4.27 -2.20 7.65
CA GLU A 89 -4.50 -0.84 7.21
C GLU A 89 -3.38 -0.41 6.27
N VAL A 90 -3.72 0.15 5.11
CA VAL A 90 -2.74 0.68 4.15
C VAL A 90 -2.81 2.19 4.12
N TRP A 91 -1.63 2.81 4.26
CA TRP A 91 -1.43 4.25 4.20
C TRP A 91 -0.48 4.58 3.05
N LEU A 92 -0.85 5.54 2.22
CA LEU A 92 0.02 6.09 1.19
C LEU A 92 0.10 7.60 1.37
N GLY A 93 1.31 8.16 1.41
CA GLY A 93 1.47 9.61 1.54
C GLY A 93 2.91 10.08 1.49
N ASN A 94 3.12 11.36 1.78
CA ASN A 94 4.44 12.00 1.77
C ASN A 94 4.72 12.78 3.06
N ASP A 95 3.88 12.64 4.08
CA ASP A 95 4.01 13.32 5.37
C ASP A 95 4.51 12.34 6.44
N PRO A 96 5.70 12.55 7.02
CA PRO A 96 6.20 11.76 8.14
C PRO A 96 5.27 11.74 9.35
N ALA A 97 4.38 12.73 9.51
CA ALA A 97 3.39 12.78 10.58
C ALA A 97 2.36 11.63 10.52
N ILE A 98 2.29 10.89 9.41
CA ILE A 98 1.49 9.66 9.30
C ILE A 98 1.83 8.68 10.45
N LYS A 99 3.10 8.63 10.90
CA LYS A 99 3.50 7.77 12.03
C LYS A 99 2.72 8.03 13.32
N GLU A 100 2.36 9.28 13.58
CA GLU A 100 1.58 9.64 14.78
C GLU A 100 0.13 9.13 14.72
N ARG A 101 -0.38 8.87 13.51
CA ARG A 101 -1.75 8.38 13.28
C ARG A 101 -1.82 6.85 13.25
N VAL A 102 -0.75 6.21 12.77
CA VAL A 102 -0.67 4.75 12.61
C VAL A 102 -0.81 4.04 13.94
N VAL A 103 -0.08 4.46 14.97
CA VAL A 103 -0.10 3.74 16.27
C VAL A 103 -1.49 3.76 16.93
N PRO A 104 -2.18 4.90 17.08
CA PRO A 104 -3.55 4.91 17.59
C PRO A 104 -4.53 4.11 16.73
N SER A 105 -4.37 4.14 15.40
CA SER A 105 -5.23 3.39 14.49
C SER A 105 -5.03 1.88 14.62
N LEU A 106 -3.79 1.41 14.62
CA LEU A 106 -3.42 0.02 14.84
C LEU A 106 -3.94 -0.51 16.17
N TYR A 107 -3.83 0.29 17.23
CA TYR A 107 -4.41 -0.03 18.52
C TYR A 107 -5.93 -0.18 18.42
N ASN A 108 -6.63 0.79 17.82
CA ASN A 108 -8.08 0.74 17.68
C ASN A 108 -8.55 -0.46 16.83
N MET A 109 -7.85 -0.76 15.73
CA MET A 109 -8.12 -1.92 14.89
C MET A 109 -8.00 -3.21 15.71
N THR A 110 -6.91 -3.37 16.46
CA THR A 110 -6.69 -4.52 17.34
C THR A 110 -7.75 -4.60 18.45
N PHE A 111 -8.04 -3.48 19.10
CA PHE A 111 -8.99 -3.40 20.20
C PHE A 111 -10.43 -3.69 19.75
N SER A 112 -10.81 -3.27 18.54
CA SER A 112 -12.15 -3.50 17.98
C SER A 112 -12.47 -5.00 17.82
N GLN A 113 -11.45 -5.85 17.64
CA GLN A 113 -11.62 -7.30 17.50
C GLN A 113 -12.29 -7.91 18.75
N PHE A 114 -12.01 -7.39 19.94
CA PHE A 114 -12.59 -7.89 21.20
C PHE A 114 -14.10 -7.65 21.31
N PHE A 115 -14.65 -6.67 20.57
CA PHE A 115 -16.08 -6.35 20.58
C PHE A 115 -16.85 -7.01 19.44
N SER A 116 -16.15 -7.63 18.48
CA SER A 116 -16.76 -8.25 17.30
C SER A 116 -17.57 -9.52 17.60
N GLY A 117 -17.59 -9.99 18.87
CA GLY A 117 -18.37 -11.15 19.31
C GLY A 117 -17.79 -12.51 18.88
N GLU A 118 -16.71 -12.52 18.09
CA GLU A 118 -15.97 -13.73 17.75
C GLU A 118 -15.26 -14.28 19.00
N ARG A 119 -15.73 -15.42 19.50
CA ARG A 119 -15.17 -16.12 20.67
C ARG A 119 -13.87 -16.87 20.35
N SER A 120 -12.96 -16.25 19.60
CA SER A 120 -11.59 -16.74 19.51
C SER A 120 -10.84 -16.26 20.74
N GLY A 121 -10.28 -17.17 21.54
CA GLY A 121 -9.46 -16.83 22.70
C GLY A 121 -8.14 -16.14 22.36
N SER A 122 -7.83 -15.97 21.06
CA SER A 122 -6.60 -15.32 20.57
C SER A 122 -6.92 -14.10 19.71
N VAL A 123 -6.20 -13.01 19.96
CA VAL A 123 -6.19 -11.78 19.15
C VAL A 123 -5.62 -12.10 17.77
N LYS A 124 -6.30 -11.68 16.70
CA LYS A 124 -5.78 -11.81 15.34
C LYS A 124 -4.70 -10.77 15.10
N LYS A 125 -3.74 -11.09 14.24
CA LYS A 125 -2.66 -10.18 13.89
C LYS A 125 -3.23 -8.91 13.25
N SER A 126 -2.74 -7.75 13.69
CA SER A 126 -3.09 -6.45 13.16
C SER A 126 -1.85 -5.82 12.53
N LEU A 127 -1.96 -5.36 11.30
CA LEU A 127 -0.84 -4.88 10.50
C LEU A 127 -1.12 -3.47 10.01
N SER A 128 -0.16 -2.57 10.16
CA SER A 128 -0.19 -1.28 9.48
C SER A 128 0.86 -1.24 8.40
N LEU A 129 0.42 -1.20 7.15
CA LEU A 129 1.26 -1.04 5.97
C LEU A 129 1.35 0.46 5.63
N VAL A 130 2.51 1.07 5.80
CA VAL A 130 2.71 2.51 5.60
C VAL A 130 3.71 2.72 4.49
N ILE A 131 3.26 3.32 3.39
CA ILE A 131 4.07 3.59 2.21
C ILE A 131 4.26 5.11 2.09
N LEU A 132 5.50 5.56 2.20
CA LEU A 132 5.87 6.97 2.20
C LEU A 132 6.73 7.34 1.00
N ASP A 133 6.35 8.43 0.32
CA ASP A 133 7.19 9.12 -0.68
C ASP A 133 8.12 10.16 -0.03
N CYS A 134 8.62 9.84 1.16
CA CYS A 134 9.59 10.65 1.89
C CYS A 134 10.40 9.77 2.84
N ASN A 135 11.56 10.27 3.27
CA ASN A 135 12.32 9.64 4.33
C ASN A 135 11.75 10.09 5.68
N ALA A 136 11.34 9.12 6.48
CA ALA A 136 10.74 9.31 7.78
C ALA A 136 11.48 8.55 8.90
N SER A 137 12.27 7.51 8.59
CA SER A 137 13.05 6.75 9.58
C SER A 137 14.57 6.96 9.44
N GLN A 138 15.32 6.63 10.49
CA GLN A 138 16.79 6.67 10.48
C GLN A 138 17.43 5.42 9.87
N ALA A 139 16.63 4.38 9.57
CA ALA A 139 17.12 3.17 8.95
C ALA A 139 17.63 3.46 7.52
N GLU A 140 18.61 2.72 7.04
CA GLU A 140 19.08 2.85 5.65
C GLU A 140 18.18 2.07 4.70
N GLU A 141 17.58 1.00 5.21
CA GLU A 141 16.68 0.10 4.52
C GLU A 141 15.37 0.81 4.11
N MET A 142 14.86 0.42 2.95
CA MET A 142 13.58 0.88 2.44
C MET A 142 12.40 0.34 3.24
N HIS A 143 12.50 -0.89 3.74
CA HIS A 143 11.45 -1.55 4.52
C HIS A 143 11.92 -1.74 5.96
N THR A 144 11.11 -1.23 6.90
CA THR A 144 11.30 -1.45 8.34
C THR A 144 10.04 -2.01 8.96
N THR A 145 10.19 -2.98 9.87
CA THR A 145 9.08 -3.54 10.65
C THR A 145 9.26 -3.20 12.12
N TYR A 146 8.24 -2.59 12.72
CA TYR A 146 8.19 -2.26 14.14
C TYR A 146 7.25 -3.23 14.87
N ARG A 147 7.72 -3.81 15.98
CA ARG A 147 6.93 -4.66 16.91
C ARG A 147 7.18 -4.27 18.37
N LEU A 148 6.58 -5.01 19.29
CA LEU A 148 6.72 -4.80 20.74
C LEU A 148 7.87 -5.64 21.30
N TYR A 149 8.92 -4.98 21.81
CA TYR A 149 10.13 -5.60 22.32
C TYR A 149 10.47 -5.12 23.75
N ASP A 150 11.21 -5.96 24.46
CA ASP A 150 12.07 -5.54 25.58
C ASP A 150 13.26 -4.73 25.03
N CYS A 151 13.29 -3.43 25.34
CA CYS A 151 14.32 -2.53 24.83
C CYS A 151 15.75 -2.84 25.30
N GLU A 152 15.92 -3.51 26.43
CA GLU A 152 17.26 -3.80 27.00
C GLU A 152 17.81 -5.13 26.47
N ASN A 153 16.94 -6.12 26.29
CA ASN A 153 17.34 -7.50 25.95
C ASN A 153 17.04 -7.90 24.50
N ASP A 154 16.37 -7.05 23.73
CA ASP A 154 15.94 -7.34 22.35
C ASP A 154 15.06 -8.60 22.25
N ILE A 155 14.18 -8.77 23.24
CA ILE A 155 13.26 -9.92 23.32
C ILE A 155 11.88 -9.48 22.84
N GLU A 156 11.35 -10.14 21.81
CA GLU A 156 10.01 -9.89 21.30
C GLU A 156 8.95 -10.32 22.33
N LEU A 157 8.09 -9.39 22.73
CA LEU A 157 6.96 -9.67 23.62
C LEU A 157 5.75 -10.18 22.83
N SER A 158 5.48 -9.60 21.65
CA SER A 158 4.36 -9.97 20.80
C SER A 158 4.54 -9.47 19.36
N ASP A 159 4.14 -10.28 18.39
CA ASP A 159 3.98 -9.92 16.97
C ASP A 159 2.51 -9.64 16.59
N SER A 160 1.61 -9.55 17.58
CA SER A 160 0.18 -9.34 17.35
C SER A 160 -0.15 -8.00 16.67
N MET A 161 0.74 -7.01 16.80
CA MET A 161 0.65 -5.69 16.18
C MET A 161 1.98 -5.37 15.50
N GLU A 162 1.95 -5.10 14.21
CA GLU A 162 3.16 -4.72 13.46
C GLU A 162 2.90 -3.46 12.63
N VAL A 163 3.90 -2.59 12.54
CA VAL A 163 3.93 -1.50 11.56
C VAL A 163 5.01 -1.79 10.55
N HIS A 164 4.65 -1.96 9.29
CA HIS A 164 5.56 -2.06 8.16
C HIS A 164 5.65 -0.69 7.50
N LEU A 165 6.83 -0.08 7.53
CA LEU A 165 7.10 1.22 6.91
C LEU A 165 7.99 1.02 5.68
N PHE A 166 7.48 1.47 4.53
CA PHE A 166 8.13 1.49 3.23
C PHE A 166 8.45 2.92 2.83
N GLU A 167 9.72 3.25 2.63
CA GLU A 167 10.17 4.59 2.24
C GLU A 167 10.65 4.57 0.79
N LEU A 168 9.76 4.95 -0.14
CA LEU A 168 9.99 4.90 -1.59
C LEU A 168 11.28 5.59 -2.07
N PRO A 169 11.75 6.71 -1.48
CA PRO A 169 13.02 7.31 -1.89
C PRO A 169 14.24 6.39 -1.69
N LYS A 170 14.16 5.43 -0.75
CA LYS A 170 15.23 4.46 -0.44
C LYS A 170 15.25 3.27 -1.40
N LEU A 171 14.19 3.08 -2.20
CA LEU A 171 14.08 2.01 -3.20
C LEU A 171 15.22 2.00 -4.21
N LYS A 172 15.86 3.15 -4.49
CA LYS A 172 17.00 3.19 -5.44
C LYS A 172 18.19 2.38 -4.95
N SER A 173 18.52 2.47 -3.66
CA SER A 173 19.66 1.77 -3.06
C SER A 173 19.39 0.27 -2.89
N ASP A 174 18.20 -0.08 -2.41
CA ASP A 174 17.82 -1.47 -2.14
C ASP A 174 17.36 -2.21 -3.40
N GLY A 175 16.68 -1.50 -4.29
CA GLY A 175 16.20 -2.02 -5.56
C GLY A 175 17.36 -2.49 -6.43
N GLU A 176 18.51 -1.81 -6.42
CA GLU A 176 19.70 -2.27 -7.15
C GLU A 176 20.22 -3.64 -6.70
N GLN A 177 20.06 -3.96 -5.41
CA GLN A 177 20.53 -5.21 -4.83
C GLN A 177 19.52 -6.35 -5.00
N ASN A 178 18.22 -6.04 -5.01
CA ASN A 178 17.13 -7.02 -4.99
C ASN A 178 16.09 -6.84 -6.11
N LYS A 179 16.51 -6.48 -7.34
CA LYS A 179 15.64 -6.22 -8.52
C LYS A 179 14.61 -7.30 -8.88
N LYS A 180 14.73 -8.51 -8.33
CA LYS A 180 13.84 -9.64 -8.62
C LYS A 180 12.92 -10.02 -7.46
N SER A 181 13.02 -9.37 -6.30
CA SER A 181 12.07 -9.67 -5.22
C SER A 181 10.69 -9.13 -5.59
N PRO A 182 9.60 -9.88 -5.35
CA PRO A 182 8.25 -9.42 -5.63
C PRO A 182 7.94 -8.07 -4.96
N GLU A 183 8.38 -7.88 -3.71
CA GLU A 183 8.24 -6.62 -2.97
C GLU A 183 8.87 -5.43 -3.72
N VAL A 184 10.13 -5.57 -4.16
CA VAL A 184 10.82 -4.51 -4.92
C VAL A 184 10.11 -4.23 -6.24
N LEU A 185 9.64 -5.26 -6.94
CA LEU A 185 8.91 -5.08 -8.21
C LEU A 185 7.57 -4.35 -8.03
N TRP A 186 6.82 -4.66 -6.97
CA TRP A 186 5.60 -3.93 -6.63
C TRP A 186 5.88 -2.47 -6.24
N LEU A 187 6.94 -2.22 -5.47
CA LEU A 187 7.32 -0.86 -5.07
C LEU A 187 7.91 -0.06 -6.24
N MET A 188 8.60 -0.71 -7.18
CA MET A 188 9.04 -0.10 -8.44
C MET A 188 7.85 0.31 -9.31
N PHE A 189 6.87 -0.58 -9.47
CA PHE A 189 5.62 -0.26 -10.15
C PHE A 189 4.93 0.93 -9.48
N LEU A 190 4.78 0.89 -8.15
CA LEU A 190 4.12 1.95 -7.39
C LEU A 190 4.86 3.29 -7.49
N ASN A 191 6.19 3.30 -7.45
CA ASN A 191 7.02 4.51 -7.48
C ASN A 191 7.41 4.97 -8.90
N ALA A 192 6.91 4.32 -9.94
CA ALA A 192 7.25 4.64 -11.32
C ALA A 192 6.90 6.10 -11.67
N ALA A 193 7.81 6.76 -12.36
CA ALA A 193 7.65 8.10 -12.89
C ALA A 193 7.46 8.13 -14.41
N THR A 194 7.70 7.00 -15.08
CA THR A 194 7.65 6.85 -16.53
C THR A 194 6.97 5.54 -16.92
N GLU A 195 6.46 5.45 -18.17
CA GLU A 195 5.90 4.20 -18.71
C GLU A 195 6.96 3.09 -18.72
N GLU A 196 8.22 3.42 -19.06
CA GLU A 196 9.29 2.43 -19.11
C GLU A 196 9.53 1.78 -17.74
N GLU A 197 9.47 2.55 -16.65
CA GLU A 197 9.57 1.99 -15.30
C GLU A 197 8.40 1.07 -14.93
N LEU A 198 7.18 1.44 -15.32
CA LEU A 198 6.00 0.58 -15.18
C LEU A 198 6.19 -0.73 -15.95
N ARG A 199 6.64 -0.64 -17.22
CA ARG A 199 6.81 -1.78 -18.11
C ARG A 199 7.92 -2.71 -17.62
N MET A 200 9.04 -2.16 -17.13
CA MET A 200 10.12 -2.96 -16.54
C MET A 200 9.62 -3.81 -15.35
N ALA A 201 8.80 -3.24 -14.47
CA ALA A 201 8.22 -3.99 -13.35
C ALA A 201 7.21 -5.04 -13.82
N ALA A 202 6.36 -4.70 -14.79
CA ALA A 202 5.38 -5.60 -15.39
C ALA A 202 6.02 -6.79 -16.11
N GLU A 203 7.08 -6.58 -16.89
CA GLU A 203 7.80 -7.63 -17.60
C GLU A 203 8.48 -8.63 -16.65
N ALA A 204 8.88 -8.18 -15.46
CA ALA A 204 9.59 -8.99 -14.48
C ALA A 204 8.67 -9.86 -13.62
N GLU A 205 7.42 -9.45 -13.38
CA GLU A 205 6.45 -10.16 -12.53
C GLU A 205 5.05 -10.17 -13.18
N PRO A 206 4.53 -11.34 -13.60
CA PRO A 206 3.22 -11.45 -14.24
C PRO A 206 2.05 -10.84 -13.44
N LYS A 207 2.12 -10.89 -12.10
CA LYS A 207 1.07 -10.26 -11.26
C LYS A 207 1.12 -8.73 -11.30
N VAL A 208 2.31 -8.14 -11.47
CA VAL A 208 2.49 -6.71 -11.72
C VAL A 208 2.02 -6.35 -13.13
N ALA A 209 2.25 -7.21 -14.13
CA ALA A 209 1.71 -7.01 -15.48
C ALA A 209 0.19 -6.85 -15.48
N LYS A 210 -0.52 -7.70 -14.74
CA LYS A 210 -1.98 -7.58 -14.58
C LYS A 210 -2.38 -6.24 -13.96
N ALA A 211 -1.62 -5.73 -12.99
CA ALA A 211 -1.86 -4.43 -12.38
C ALA A 211 -1.63 -3.28 -13.37
N TYR A 212 -0.58 -3.41 -14.19
CA TYR A 212 -0.28 -2.45 -15.26
C TYR A 212 -1.38 -2.41 -16.32
N ASP A 213 -1.86 -3.55 -16.80
CA ASP A 213 -2.96 -3.60 -17.78
C ASP A 213 -4.24 -2.95 -17.25
N LEU A 214 -4.59 -3.23 -15.98
CA LEU A 214 -5.73 -2.57 -15.31
C LEU A 214 -5.51 -1.07 -15.17
N LEU A 215 -4.30 -0.63 -14.84
CA LEU A 215 -3.98 0.79 -14.75
C LEU A 215 -4.13 1.50 -16.10
N LEU A 216 -3.75 0.85 -17.22
CA LEU A 216 -3.97 1.36 -18.57
C LEU A 216 -5.47 1.51 -18.87
N GLU A 217 -6.26 0.46 -18.63
CA GLU A 217 -7.71 0.47 -18.83
C GLU A 217 -8.38 1.58 -18.00
N MET A 218 -8.01 1.70 -16.72
CA MET A 218 -8.54 2.72 -15.83
C MET A 218 -8.15 4.14 -16.28
N SER A 219 -6.95 4.30 -16.85
CA SER A 219 -6.45 5.60 -17.32
C SER A 219 -7.11 6.08 -18.61
N ASP A 220 -7.64 5.16 -19.42
CA ASP A 220 -8.40 5.47 -20.64
C ASP A 220 -9.86 5.89 -20.33
N ASP A 221 -10.40 5.49 -19.18
CA ASP A 221 -11.72 5.94 -18.74
C ASP A 221 -11.74 7.44 -18.40
N GLY A 222 -12.59 8.18 -19.10
CA GLY A 222 -12.64 9.65 -19.01
C GLY A 222 -13.10 10.16 -17.63
N GLU A 223 -13.93 9.41 -16.91
CA GLU A 223 -14.39 9.80 -15.58
C GLU A 223 -13.30 9.56 -14.53
N ASN A 224 -12.63 8.40 -14.60
CA ASN A 224 -11.48 8.10 -13.75
C ASN A 224 -10.37 9.14 -13.95
N ARG A 225 -10.10 9.52 -15.21
CA ARG A 225 -9.13 10.58 -15.51
C ARG A 225 -9.53 11.93 -14.92
N ARG A 226 -10.80 12.33 -15.05
CA ARG A 226 -11.31 13.58 -14.45
C ARG A 226 -11.11 13.58 -12.93
N LEU A 227 -11.49 12.49 -12.27
CA LEU A 227 -11.37 12.30 -10.83
C LEU A 227 -9.90 12.28 -10.37
N TYR A 228 -9.00 11.68 -11.15
CA TYR A 228 -7.57 11.74 -10.91
C TYR A 228 -7.02 13.17 -11.00
N GLU A 229 -7.39 13.93 -12.05
CA GLU A 229 -6.96 15.32 -12.23
C GLU A 229 -7.49 16.23 -11.09
N GLU A 230 -8.71 15.97 -10.58
CA GLU A 230 -9.27 16.64 -9.40
C GLU A 230 -8.49 16.31 -8.11
N SER A 231 -8.01 15.08 -7.96
CA SER A 231 -7.21 14.66 -6.79
C SER A 231 -5.85 15.36 -6.69
N ILE A 232 -5.35 15.88 -7.81
CA ILE A 232 -4.07 16.60 -7.95
C ILE A 232 -4.29 18.12 -7.82
N SER A 233 -5.53 18.59 -7.94
CA SER A 233 -5.82 20.02 -7.89
C SER A 233 -5.74 20.54 -6.44
N PRO A 234 -5.05 21.67 -6.17
CA PRO A 234 -4.81 22.19 -4.83
C PRO A 234 -6.07 22.58 -4.04
#